data_AF-A0A2V6GPV1-F1
#
_entry.id   AF-A0A2V6GPV1-F1
#
_cell.length_a   1.000
_cell.length_b   1.000
_cell.length_c   1.000
_cell.angle_alpha   90.00
_cell.angle_beta   90.00
_cell.angle_gamma   90.00
#
_symmetry.space_group_name_H-M   'P 1'
#
loop_
_entity.id
_entity.type
_entity.pdbx_description
1 polymer ?
#
loop_
_entity_poly.entity_id
_entity_poly.type
_entity_poly.pdbx_seq_one_letter_code
_entity_poly.pdbx_strand_id
1 'polypeptide(L)'
;MDEGMVLVYPEMILKGQLPYRDFESITGPGNSMILAGAYAGFGPNLFVERAVGLAYRIFIVLAIFGIAQRWGALIATSCAILTIVLLAGTDLWANTWYTGLSFALCSLWAMADVMSSWRCFVAGLLAGIALLGRCDFGPALIASSFPLFLSMERSAKLRFIAGIVLALSPLIWMMLVIGPTPIFHSLFVFPVFKLNPGRHLAISAAPWQMQCLLF
;
A
#
# COMPACT_ATOMS: atom_id res chain seq x y z
N MET A 1 15.60 -3.63 -9.00
CA MET A 1 15.71 -2.15 -9.12
C MET A 1 14.82 -1.46 -8.09
N ASP A 2 13.67 -2.04 -7.75
CA ASP A 2 12.68 -1.43 -6.84
C ASP A 2 13.10 -1.37 -5.35
N GLU A 3 13.89 -2.33 -4.87
CA GLU A 3 14.32 -2.36 -3.46
C GLU A 3 15.19 -1.14 -3.07
N GLY A 4 16.02 -0.64 -4.00
CA GLY A 4 16.80 0.58 -3.77
C GLY A 4 15.93 1.82 -3.58
N MET A 5 14.75 1.88 -4.21
CA MET A 5 13.81 3.00 -4.04
C MET A 5 13.21 3.01 -2.63
N VAL A 6 13.07 1.85 -2.01
CA VAL A 6 12.53 1.66 -0.65
C VAL A 6 13.51 2.17 0.42
N LEU A 7 14.80 2.27 0.10
CA LEU A 7 15.81 2.88 0.97
C LEU A 7 15.99 4.38 0.69
N VAL A 8 16.07 4.74 -0.60
CA VAL A 8 16.42 6.11 -1.03
C VAL A 8 15.28 7.10 -0.82
N TYR A 9 14.03 6.73 -1.15
CA TYR A 9 12.90 7.67 -1.05
C TYR A 9 12.59 8.09 0.39
N PRO A 10 12.57 7.18 1.38
CA PRO A 10 12.42 7.58 2.77
C PRO A 10 13.52 8.53 3.26
N GLU A 11 14.77 8.32 2.83
CA GLU A 11 15.89 9.19 3.19
C GLU A 11 15.75 10.58 2.57
N MET A 12 15.27 10.67 1.33
CA MET A 12 14.94 11.95 0.68
C MET A 12 13.83 12.69 1.43
N ILE A 13 12.78 11.98 1.86
CA ILE A 13 11.70 12.56 2.68
C ILE A 13 12.24 13.09 4.01
N LEU A 14 13.13 12.35 4.66
CA LEU A 14 13.79 12.80 5.91
C LEU A 14 14.67 14.04 5.70
N LYS A 15 15.24 14.21 4.51
CA LYS A 15 15.98 15.43 4.10
C LYS A 15 15.06 16.58 3.67
N GLY A 16 13.74 16.43 3.79
CA GLY A 16 12.75 17.46 3.46
C GLY A 16 12.39 17.54 1.97
N GLN A 17 12.81 16.56 1.16
CA GLN A 17 12.41 16.47 -0.24
C GLN A 17 11.01 15.87 -0.35
N LEU A 18 10.19 16.45 -1.23
CA LEU A 18 8.81 16.02 -1.43
C LEU A 18 8.69 15.09 -2.65
N PRO A 19 7.96 13.96 -2.52
CA PRO A 19 7.63 13.12 -3.66
C PRO A 19 6.81 13.91 -4.69
N TYR A 20 6.98 13.61 -5.99
CA TYR A 20 6.33 14.27 -7.14
C TYR A 20 6.78 15.70 -7.45
N ARG A 21 7.67 16.29 -6.63
CA ARG A 21 8.30 17.59 -6.91
C ARG A 21 9.81 17.45 -7.04
N ASP A 22 10.43 16.88 -6.02
CA ASP A 22 11.89 16.82 -5.88
C ASP A 22 12.44 15.48 -6.38
N PHE A 23 11.62 14.43 -6.37
CA PHE A 23 11.89 13.15 -7.03
C PHE A 23 10.62 12.53 -7.61
N GLU A 24 10.75 11.87 -8.76
CA GLU A 24 9.65 11.14 -9.42
C GLU A 24 9.34 9.85 -8.66
N SER A 25 8.06 9.66 -8.31
CA SER A 25 7.56 8.42 -7.72
C SER A 25 6.36 7.93 -8.53
N ILE A 26 6.39 6.65 -8.91
CA ILE A 26 5.28 5.97 -9.60
C ILE A 26 4.27 5.34 -8.65
N THR A 27 4.62 5.21 -7.37
CA THR A 27 3.74 4.69 -6.32
C THR A 27 3.27 5.81 -5.41
N GLY A 28 2.17 5.56 -4.69
CA GLY A 28 1.67 6.47 -3.67
C GLY A 28 2.71 6.72 -2.55
N PRO A 29 2.68 7.87 -1.87
CA PRO A 29 3.72 8.26 -0.92
C PRO A 29 3.63 7.46 0.40
N GLY A 30 2.54 6.71 0.63
CA GLY A 30 2.25 6.08 1.93
C GLY A 30 3.33 5.12 2.40
N ASN A 31 3.83 4.23 1.53
CA ASN A 31 4.87 3.28 1.91
C ASN A 31 6.19 4.00 2.25
N SER A 32 6.58 5.00 1.45
CA SER A 32 7.79 5.79 1.68
C SER A 32 7.70 6.63 2.95
N MET A 33 6.51 7.17 3.29
CA MET A 33 6.28 7.90 4.53
C MET A 33 6.33 7.00 5.77
N ILE A 34 5.75 5.79 5.70
CA ILE A 34 5.82 4.80 6.79
C ILE A 34 7.28 4.42 7.06
N LEU A 35 8.04 4.14 6.00
CA LEU A 35 9.46 3.83 6.12
C LEU A 35 10.30 5.02 6.58
N ALA A 36 9.97 6.25 6.15
CA ALA A 36 10.64 7.46 6.64
C ALA A 36 10.45 7.60 8.16
N GLY A 37 9.23 7.34 8.66
CA GLY A 37 8.95 7.30 10.10
C GLY A 37 9.76 6.20 10.82
N ALA A 38 9.86 5.00 10.25
CA ALA A 38 10.65 3.92 10.82
C ALA A 38 12.15 4.24 10.85
N TYR A 39 12.70 4.82 9.77
CA TYR A 39 14.10 5.21 9.69
C TYR A 39 14.43 6.44 10.54
N ALA A 40 13.47 7.33 10.81
CA ALA A 40 13.66 8.41 11.78
C ALA A 40 13.96 7.89 13.18
N GLY A 41 13.35 6.75 13.57
CA GLY A 41 13.55 6.14 14.89
C GLY A 41 14.74 5.18 14.96
N PHE A 42 14.94 4.35 13.94
CA PHE A 42 15.90 3.23 13.96
C PHE A 42 17.08 3.38 12.98
N GLY A 43 17.11 4.46 12.20
CA GLY A 43 18.08 4.69 11.14
C GLY A 43 17.76 3.94 9.83
N PRO A 44 18.34 4.38 8.69
CA PRO A 44 18.16 3.74 7.39
C PRO A 44 18.99 2.45 7.32
N ASN A 45 18.38 1.32 7.68
CA ASN A 45 19.01 0.01 7.67
C ASN A 45 18.15 -1.01 6.95
N LEU A 46 18.78 -1.94 6.24
CA LEU A 46 18.09 -3.04 5.56
C LEU A 46 17.26 -3.88 6.55
N PHE A 47 17.73 -4.07 7.78
CA PHE A 47 16.98 -4.79 8.81
C PHE A 47 15.64 -4.12 9.17
N VAL A 48 15.61 -2.79 9.23
CA VAL A 48 14.38 -2.03 9.54
C VAL A 48 13.39 -2.17 8.38
N GLU A 49 13.88 -2.10 7.14
CA GLU A 49 13.06 -2.34 5.97
C GLU A 49 12.41 -3.73 5.99
N ARG A 50 13.21 -4.77 6.24
CA ARG A 50 12.71 -6.15 6.28
C ARG A 50 11.75 -6.37 7.45
N ALA A 51 11.97 -5.70 8.59
CA ALA A 51 11.04 -5.74 9.72
C ALA A 51 9.68 -5.13 9.37
N VAL A 52 9.67 -3.99 8.66
CA VAL A 52 8.43 -3.37 8.15
C VAL A 52 7.74 -4.28 7.13
N GLY A 53 8.49 -4.85 6.19
CA GLY A 53 7.98 -5.83 5.23
C GLY A 53 7.40 -7.09 5.90
N LEU A 54 7.98 -7.54 7.00
CA LEU A 54 7.46 -8.64 7.81
C LEU A 54 6.18 -8.23 8.54
N ALA A 55 6.13 -7.02 9.11
CA ALA A 55 4.95 -6.50 9.80
C ALA A 55 3.72 -6.45 8.87
N TYR A 56 3.89 -6.01 7.62
CA TYR A 56 2.79 -6.04 6.63
C TYR A 56 2.25 -7.46 6.40
N ARG A 57 3.13 -8.47 6.33
CA ARG A 57 2.72 -9.87 6.16
C ARG A 57 1.95 -10.39 7.37
N ILE A 58 2.41 -10.07 8.57
CA ILE A 58 1.72 -10.42 9.82
C ILE A 58 0.31 -9.80 9.82
N PHE A 59 0.18 -8.53 9.43
CA PHE A 59 -1.13 -7.88 9.34
C PHE A 59 -2.05 -8.53 8.30
N ILE A 60 -1.53 -8.94 7.14
CA ILE A 60 -2.30 -9.69 6.13
C ILE A 60 -2.84 -10.99 6.73
N VAL A 61 -1.98 -11.79 7.36
CA VAL A 61 -2.36 -13.08 7.96
C VAL A 61 -3.40 -12.89 9.06
N LEU A 62 -3.20 -11.92 9.96
CA LEU A 62 -4.13 -11.61 11.04
C LEU A 62 -5.48 -11.12 10.52
N ALA A 63 -5.48 -10.26 9.49
CA ALA A 63 -6.71 -9.77 8.89
C ALA A 63 -7.50 -10.89 8.20
N ILE A 64 -6.82 -11.77 7.45
CA ILE A 64 -7.46 -12.93 6.82
C ILE A 64 -8.02 -13.87 7.88
N PHE A 65 -7.26 -14.16 8.92
CA PHE A 65 -7.72 -14.99 10.04
C PHE A 65 -8.96 -14.37 10.71
N GLY A 66 -8.92 -13.08 11.03
CA GLY A 66 -10.03 -12.37 11.65
C GLY A 66 -11.28 -12.28 10.78
N ILE A 67 -11.12 -12.13 9.46
CA ILE A 67 -12.23 -12.20 8.50
C ILE A 67 -12.81 -13.61 8.46
N ALA A 68 -11.95 -14.63 8.37
CA ALA A 68 -12.31 -16.02 8.22
C ALA A 68 -12.93 -16.64 9.49
N GLN A 69 -12.63 -16.09 10.67
CA GLN A 69 -13.16 -16.57 11.96
C GLN A 69 -14.69 -16.64 12.01
N ARG A 70 -15.39 -15.82 11.23
CA ARG A 70 -16.86 -15.83 11.17
C ARG A 70 -17.45 -17.14 10.62
N TRP A 71 -16.65 -17.95 9.91
CA TRP A 71 -17.03 -19.26 9.38
C TRP A 71 -16.46 -20.43 10.20
N GLY A 72 -15.80 -20.14 11.32
CA GLY A 72 -15.27 -21.15 12.24
C GLY A 72 -13.74 -21.17 12.33
N ALA A 73 -13.23 -21.63 13.48
CA ALA A 73 -11.80 -21.60 13.80
C ALA A 73 -10.94 -22.48 12.87
N LEU A 74 -11.48 -23.63 12.43
CA LEU A 74 -10.77 -24.53 11.52
C LEU A 74 -10.52 -23.88 10.16
N ILE A 75 -11.57 -23.30 9.54
CA ILE A 75 -11.47 -22.60 8.26
C ILE A 75 -10.51 -21.42 8.38
N ALA A 76 -10.62 -20.63 9.45
CA ALA A 76 -9.74 -19.50 9.69
C ALA A 76 -8.26 -19.91 9.79
N THR A 77 -7.98 -20.99 10.52
CA THR A 77 -6.62 -21.52 10.69
C THR A 77 -6.07 -22.05 9.36
N SER A 78 -6.87 -22.79 8.59
CA SER A 78 -6.48 -23.26 7.25
C SER A 78 -6.18 -22.10 6.30
N CYS A 79 -7.03 -21.07 6.26
CA CYS A 79 -6.80 -19.87 5.45
C CYS A 79 -5.52 -19.12 5.88
N ALA A 80 -5.28 -19.00 7.19
CA ALA A 80 -4.07 -18.37 7.71
C ALA A 80 -2.80 -19.16 7.33
N ILE A 81 -2.82 -20.49 7.48
CA ILE A 81 -1.70 -21.36 7.09
C ILE A 81 -1.43 -21.25 5.58
N LEU A 82 -2.48 -21.34 4.75
CA LEU A 82 -2.35 -21.17 3.31
C LEU A 82 -1.76 -19.80 2.95
N THR A 83 -2.21 -18.74 3.62
CA THR A 83 -1.66 -17.39 3.44
C THR A 83 -0.18 -17.33 3.79
N ILE A 84 0.23 -17.93 4.92
CA ILE A 84 1.64 -17.99 5.33
C ILE A 84 2.48 -18.72 4.28
N VAL A 85 2.01 -19.87 3.79
CA VAL A 85 2.70 -20.67 2.77
C VAL A 85 2.87 -19.86 1.47
N LEU A 86 1.83 -19.17 1.03
CA LEU A 86 1.88 -18.33 -0.18
C LEU A 86 2.83 -17.13 -0.01
N LEU A 87 2.88 -16.53 1.18
CA LEU A 87 3.77 -15.40 1.47
C LEU A 87 5.22 -15.83 1.72
N ALA A 88 5.47 -17.06 2.17
CA ALA A 88 6.82 -17.54 2.50
C ALA A 88 7.75 -17.60 1.27
N GLY A 89 7.21 -17.79 0.07
CA GLY A 89 7.97 -17.78 -1.18
C GLY A 89 8.28 -16.39 -1.75
N THR A 90 7.97 -15.32 -1.01
CA THR A 90 8.10 -13.93 -1.50
C THR A 90 9.21 -13.19 -0.76
N ASP A 91 9.92 -12.30 -1.45
CA ASP A 91 11.03 -11.55 -0.85
C ASP A 91 10.56 -10.59 0.26
N LEU A 92 11.25 -10.58 1.40
CA LEU A 92 10.84 -9.87 2.64
C LEU A 92 10.88 -8.33 2.61
N TRP A 93 11.21 -7.71 1.48
CA TRP A 93 11.36 -6.25 1.38
C TRP A 93 10.01 -5.54 1.50
N ALA A 94 10.03 -4.26 1.87
CA ALA A 94 8.84 -3.47 2.18
C ALA A 94 8.15 -2.99 0.89
N ASN A 95 7.58 -3.92 0.13
CA ASN A 95 6.91 -3.62 -1.13
C ASN A 95 5.58 -2.88 -0.91
N THR A 96 5.34 -1.86 -1.73
CA THR A 96 4.13 -1.03 -1.71
C THR A 96 2.83 -1.82 -1.91
N TRP A 97 2.89 -2.97 -2.60
CA TRP A 97 1.75 -3.87 -2.80
C TRP A 97 1.32 -4.55 -1.48
N TYR A 98 2.27 -5.04 -0.68
CA TYR A 98 1.97 -5.62 0.64
C TYR A 98 1.50 -4.57 1.63
N THR A 99 2.01 -3.33 1.54
CA THR A 99 1.45 -2.19 2.28
C THR A 99 -0.04 -2.03 1.97
N GLY A 100 -0.41 -1.85 0.69
CA GLY A 100 -1.80 -1.61 0.31
C GLY A 100 -2.72 -2.75 0.70
N LEU A 101 -2.28 -4.00 0.46
CA LEU A 101 -3.04 -5.20 0.79
C LEU A 101 -3.26 -5.37 2.30
N SER A 102 -2.22 -5.16 3.12
CA SER A 102 -2.31 -5.31 4.58
C SER A 102 -3.35 -4.35 5.17
N PHE A 103 -3.24 -3.06 4.87
CA PHE A 103 -4.16 -2.05 5.37
C PHE A 103 -5.57 -2.18 4.78
N ALA A 104 -5.71 -2.61 3.53
CA ALA A 104 -7.01 -2.88 2.91
C ALA A 104 -7.75 -4.03 3.61
N LEU A 105 -7.06 -5.13 3.88
CA LEU A 105 -7.64 -6.28 4.58
C LEU A 105 -7.96 -5.94 6.04
N CYS A 106 -7.08 -5.22 6.74
CA CYS A 106 -7.36 -4.74 8.09
C CYS A 106 -8.56 -3.78 8.12
N SER A 107 -8.72 -2.93 7.09
CA SER A 107 -9.90 -2.07 6.95
C SER A 107 -11.18 -2.90 6.84
N LEU A 108 -11.22 -3.90 5.94
CA LEU A 108 -12.38 -4.79 5.79
C LEU A 108 -12.70 -5.58 7.06
N TRP A 109 -11.65 -6.04 7.76
CA TRP A 109 -11.81 -6.72 9.04
C TRP A 109 -12.44 -5.79 10.09
N ALA A 110 -11.95 -4.56 10.23
CA ALA A 110 -12.52 -3.57 11.14
C ALA A 110 -13.95 -3.15 10.74
N MET A 111 -14.22 -3.08 9.43
CA MET A 111 -15.51 -2.72 8.86
C MET A 111 -16.58 -3.82 9.03
N ALA A 112 -16.18 -5.05 9.36
CA ALA A 112 -17.10 -6.15 9.60
C ALA A 112 -18.02 -5.90 10.81
N ASP A 113 -17.60 -5.07 11.77
CA ASP A 113 -18.44 -4.61 12.87
C ASP A 113 -19.00 -3.21 12.58
N VAL A 114 -20.12 -3.22 11.87
CA VAL A 114 -20.84 -2.04 11.37
C VAL A 114 -21.50 -1.22 12.50
N MET A 115 -21.73 -1.82 13.66
CA MET A 115 -22.39 -1.14 14.79
C MET A 115 -21.42 -0.27 15.58
N SER A 116 -20.14 -0.66 15.64
CA SER A 116 -19.14 0.11 16.37
C SER A 116 -18.64 1.30 15.56
N SER A 117 -19.09 2.49 15.96
CA SER A 117 -18.70 3.75 15.34
C SER A 117 -17.19 4.04 15.42
N TRP A 118 -16.48 3.52 16.45
CA TRP A 118 -15.01 3.61 16.54
C TRP A 118 -14.32 2.68 15.53
N ARG A 119 -14.79 1.43 15.39
CA ARG A 119 -14.25 0.49 14.40
C ARG A 119 -14.45 0.99 12.97
N CYS A 120 -15.58 1.65 12.69
CA CYS A 120 -15.82 2.31 11.40
C CYS A 120 -14.81 3.44 11.14
N PHE A 121 -14.47 4.25 12.14
CA PHE A 121 -13.42 5.26 12.01
C PHE A 121 -12.06 4.62 11.68
N VAL A 122 -11.66 3.60 12.43
CA VAL A 122 -10.40 2.86 12.21
C VAL A 122 -10.39 2.20 10.84
N ALA A 123 -11.50 1.61 10.41
CA ALA A 123 -11.65 1.04 9.07
C ALA A 123 -11.41 2.10 7.98
N GLY A 124 -11.99 3.30 8.14
CA GLY A 124 -11.80 4.40 7.21
C GLY A 124 -10.34 4.89 7.17
N LEU A 125 -9.71 5.02 8.34
CA LEU A 125 -8.30 5.39 8.45
C LEU A 125 -7.40 4.39 7.73
N LEU A 126 -7.60 3.09 7.96
CA LEU A 126 -6.83 2.03 7.31
C LEU A 126 -7.08 1.98 5.80
N ALA A 127 -8.31 2.22 5.34
CA ALA A 127 -8.63 2.31 3.92
C ALA A 127 -7.87 3.48 3.26
N GLY A 128 -7.85 4.67 3.90
CA GLY A 128 -7.09 5.81 3.39
C GLY A 128 -5.58 5.55 3.36
N ILE A 129 -5.01 4.91 4.37
CA ILE A 129 -3.58 4.51 4.38
C ILE A 129 -3.28 3.51 3.26
N ALA A 130 -4.19 2.55 3.00
CA ALA A 130 -4.05 1.62 1.89
C ALA A 130 -4.00 2.35 0.52
N LEU A 131 -4.86 3.36 0.33
CA LEU A 131 -4.88 4.21 -0.87
C LEU A 131 -3.62 5.07 -1.01
N LEU A 132 -3.09 5.58 0.11
CA LEU A 132 -1.80 6.28 0.13
C LEU A 132 -0.65 5.37 -0.27
N GLY A 133 -0.69 4.10 0.12
CA GLY A 133 0.26 3.10 -0.32
C GLY A 133 0.16 2.90 -1.82
N ARG A 134 -1.02 2.52 -2.32
CA ARG A 134 -1.29 2.40 -3.75
C ARG A 134 -2.72 2.78 -4.10
N CYS A 135 -2.84 3.78 -4.97
CA CYS A 135 -4.11 4.25 -5.50
C CYS A 135 -4.81 3.19 -6.38
N ASP A 136 -4.05 2.27 -6.98
CA ASP A 136 -4.59 1.19 -7.83
C ASP A 136 -5.51 0.23 -7.07
N PHE A 137 -5.39 0.13 -5.74
CA PHE A 137 -6.32 -0.66 -4.94
C PHE A 137 -7.68 0.04 -4.73
N GLY A 138 -7.83 1.29 -5.17
CA GLY A 138 -9.07 2.07 -5.06
C GLY A 138 -10.31 1.32 -5.54
N PRO A 139 -10.35 0.82 -6.78
CA PRO A 139 -11.50 0.08 -7.29
C PRO A 139 -11.81 -1.17 -6.47
N ALA A 140 -10.80 -1.92 -6.04
CA ALA A 140 -10.97 -3.14 -5.24
C ALA A 140 -11.51 -2.82 -3.83
N LEU A 141 -11.00 -1.76 -3.20
CA LEU A 141 -11.48 -1.26 -1.91
C LEU A 141 -12.91 -0.76 -2.01
N ILE A 142 -13.24 0.01 -3.04
CA ILE A 142 -14.61 0.49 -3.26
C ILE A 142 -15.54 -0.71 -3.44
N ALA A 143 -15.21 -1.66 -4.32
CA ALA A 143 -16.06 -2.83 -4.57
C ALA A 143 -16.30 -3.68 -3.32
N SER A 144 -15.28 -3.87 -2.47
CA SER A 144 -15.37 -4.67 -1.25
C SER A 144 -16.03 -3.94 -0.08
N SER A 145 -15.77 -2.64 0.10
CA SER A 145 -16.32 -1.84 1.20
C SER A 145 -17.73 -1.30 0.92
N PHE A 146 -18.14 -1.16 -0.35
CA PHE A 146 -19.45 -0.63 -0.73
C PHE A 146 -20.66 -1.33 -0.08
N PRO A 147 -20.78 -2.67 -0.10
CA PRO A 147 -21.92 -3.35 0.54
C PRO A 147 -21.95 -3.15 2.06
N LEU A 148 -20.79 -3.14 2.72
CA LEU A 148 -20.67 -2.88 4.16
C LEU A 148 -21.02 -1.42 4.49
N PHE A 149 -20.63 -0.49 3.62
CA PHE A 149 -20.92 0.92 3.78
C PHE A 149 -22.42 1.20 3.70
N LEU A 150 -23.17 0.52 2.81
CA LEU A 150 -24.62 0.71 2.70
C LEU A 150 -25.34 0.34 4.00
N SER A 151 -24.90 -0.73 4.67
CA SER A 151 -25.45 -1.23 5.93
C SER A 151 -25.14 -0.37 7.17
N MET A 152 -24.23 0.60 7.07
CA MET A 152 -23.86 1.48 8.20
C MET A 152 -24.93 2.53 8.52
N GLU A 153 -25.06 2.85 9.82
CA GLU A 153 -25.79 4.03 10.29
C GLU A 153 -25.10 5.34 9.86
N ARG A 154 -25.85 6.44 9.82
CA ARG A 154 -25.31 7.76 9.39
C ARG A 154 -24.10 8.21 10.22
N SER A 155 -24.11 7.97 11.53
CA SER A 155 -23.01 8.31 12.45
C SER A 155 -21.73 7.53 12.12
N ALA A 156 -21.84 6.22 11.90
CA ALA A 156 -20.75 5.34 11.51
C ALA A 156 -20.20 5.70 10.11
N LYS A 157 -21.07 6.02 9.15
CA LYS A 157 -20.69 6.51 7.81
C LYS A 157 -19.82 7.77 7.88
N LEU A 158 -20.27 8.77 8.65
CA LEU A 158 -19.52 10.02 8.82
C LEU A 158 -18.15 9.78 9.46
N ARG A 159 -18.06 8.89 10.45
CA ARG A 159 -16.77 8.54 11.07
C ARG A 159 -15.85 7.76 10.14
N PHE A 160 -16.39 6.85 9.33
CA PHE A 160 -15.61 6.16 8.29
C PHE A 160 -15.02 7.17 7.28
N ILE A 161 -15.84 8.09 6.78
CA ILE A 161 -15.39 9.17 5.88
C ILE A 161 -14.35 10.05 6.57
N ALA A 162 -14.57 10.44 7.82
CA ALA A 162 -13.60 11.24 8.59
C ALA A 162 -12.26 10.51 8.74
N GLY A 163 -12.26 9.19 8.94
CA GLY A 163 -11.05 8.38 8.96
C GLY A 163 -10.30 8.40 7.62
N ILE A 164 -11.02 8.25 6.50
CA ILE A 164 -10.42 8.33 5.16
C ILE A 164 -9.80 9.71 4.92
N VAL A 165 -10.54 10.77 5.20
CA VAL A 165 -10.08 12.16 5.00
C VAL A 165 -8.85 12.44 5.86
N LEU A 166 -8.84 11.98 7.13
CA LEU A 166 -7.70 12.12 8.02
C LEU A 166 -6.47 11.37 7.48
N ALA A 167 -6.65 10.12 7.03
CA ALA A 167 -5.56 9.35 6.45
C ALA A 167 -5.02 9.98 5.17
N LEU A 168 -5.88 10.53 4.30
CA LEU A 168 -5.47 11.18 3.06
C LEU A 168 -4.94 12.61 3.26
N SER A 169 -5.04 13.18 4.47
CA SER A 169 -4.62 14.55 4.77
C SER A 169 -3.18 14.88 4.35
N PRO A 170 -2.17 13.99 4.45
CA PRO A 170 -0.82 14.32 3.98
C PRO A 170 -0.75 14.44 2.46
N LEU A 171 -1.54 13.66 1.72
CA LEU A 171 -1.62 13.74 0.27
C LEU A 171 -2.40 14.97 -0.18
N ILE A 172 -3.46 15.34 0.54
CA ILE A 172 -4.18 16.61 0.32
C ILE A 172 -3.22 17.79 0.52
N TRP A 173 -2.42 17.77 1.60
CA TRP A 173 -1.39 18.78 1.85
C TRP A 173 -0.36 18.84 0.70
N MET A 174 0.15 17.70 0.24
CA MET A 174 1.07 17.64 -0.91
C MET A 174 0.43 18.17 -2.19
N MET A 175 -0.85 17.86 -2.44
CA MET A 175 -1.59 18.41 -3.58
C MET A 175 -1.71 19.94 -3.52
N LEU A 176 -1.86 20.52 -2.34
CA LEU A 176 -1.91 21.97 -2.18
C LEU A 176 -0.53 22.63 -2.39
N VAL A 177 0.55 21.99 -1.96
CA VAL A 177 1.92 22.54 -2.05
C VAL A 177 2.53 22.37 -3.43
N ILE A 178 2.31 21.23 -4.08
CA ILE A 178 2.95 20.85 -5.37
C ILE A 178 2.03 21.16 -6.56
N GLY A 179 0.71 21.15 -6.34
CA GLY A 179 -0.31 21.19 -7.38
C GLY A 179 -0.81 19.80 -7.76
N PRO A 180 -2.05 19.67 -8.27
CA PRO A 180 -2.66 18.38 -8.60
C PRO A 180 -2.10 17.77 -9.90
N THR A 181 -1.64 18.60 -10.85
CA THR A 181 -1.23 18.18 -12.19
C THR A 181 0.01 17.26 -12.19
N PRO A 182 1.11 17.57 -11.45
CA PRO A 182 2.27 16.69 -11.37
C PRO A 182 1.94 15.34 -10.72
N ILE A 183 1.16 15.38 -9.63
CA ILE A 183 0.74 14.19 -8.88
C ILE A 183 -0.13 13.28 -9.76
N PHE A 184 -1.12 13.85 -10.46
CA PHE A 184 -1.98 13.08 -11.36
C PHE A 184 -1.22 12.51 -12.56
N HIS A 185 -0.28 13.28 -13.11
CA HIS A 185 0.54 12.79 -14.20
C HIS A 185 1.45 11.63 -13.75
N SER A 186 2.13 11.72 -12.61
CA SER A 186 3.03 10.66 -12.14
C SER A 186 2.29 9.43 -11.58
N LEU A 187 1.09 9.59 -10.99
CA LEU A 187 0.30 8.48 -10.44
C LEU A 187 -0.60 7.77 -11.46
N PHE A 188 -1.13 8.48 -12.46
CA PHE A 188 -2.10 7.92 -13.40
C PHE A 188 -1.60 7.98 -14.84
N VAL A 189 -1.16 9.15 -15.32
CA VAL A 189 -0.86 9.31 -16.76
C VAL A 189 0.41 8.55 -17.14
N PHE A 190 1.45 8.66 -16.34
CA PHE A 190 2.75 8.05 -16.58
C PHE A 190 2.68 6.52 -16.51
N PRO A 191 2.16 5.89 -15.43
CA PRO A 191 2.06 4.43 -15.36
C PRO A 191 1.10 3.84 -16.39
N VAL A 192 -0.07 4.45 -16.63
CA VAL A 192 -1.09 3.88 -17.53
C VAL A 192 -0.71 4.05 -19.01
N PHE A 193 -0.15 5.21 -19.39
CA PHE A 193 0.09 5.52 -20.81
C PHE A 193 1.56 5.42 -21.24
N LYS A 194 2.52 5.60 -20.33
CA LYS A 194 3.96 5.63 -20.66
C LYS A 194 4.74 4.43 -20.14
N LEU A 195 4.28 3.79 -19.06
CA LEU A 195 4.92 2.64 -18.41
C LEU A 195 4.18 1.35 -18.76
N ASN A 196 4.12 1.05 -20.06
CA ASN A 196 3.58 -0.22 -20.55
C ASN A 196 4.59 -1.36 -20.24
N PRO A 197 4.17 -2.50 -19.67
CA PRO A 197 5.04 -3.69 -19.47
C PRO A 197 5.72 -4.18 -20.76
N GLY A 198 5.23 -3.74 -21.93
CA GLY A 198 5.80 -4.01 -23.25
C GLY A 198 7.09 -3.25 -23.60
N ARG A 199 7.83 -2.69 -22.63
CA ARG A 199 9.23 -2.32 -22.88
C ARG A 199 10.03 -3.60 -23.02
N HIS A 200 10.07 -4.10 -24.27
CA HIS A 200 11.22 -4.81 -24.78
C HIS A 200 12.44 -4.04 -24.28
N LEU A 201 13.30 -4.71 -23.48
CA LEU A 201 14.71 -4.35 -23.44
C LEU A 201 15.10 -4.01 -24.88
N ALA A 202 15.96 -3.01 -25.11
CA ALA A 202 16.50 -2.74 -26.43
C ALA A 202 17.46 -3.89 -26.84
N ILE A 203 16.99 -5.14 -26.81
CA ILE A 203 17.66 -6.35 -27.27
C ILE A 203 17.89 -6.24 -28.78
N SER A 204 17.01 -5.51 -29.49
CA SER A 204 17.21 -5.17 -30.91
C SER A 204 18.39 -4.23 -31.16
N ALA A 205 18.88 -3.52 -30.13
CA ALA A 205 20.05 -2.65 -30.20
C ALA A 205 21.28 -3.22 -29.46
N ALA A 206 21.14 -4.38 -28.81
CA ALA A 206 22.23 -5.03 -28.10
C ALA A 206 23.12 -5.82 -29.08
N PRO A 207 24.46 -5.73 -28.96
CA PRO A 207 25.38 -6.57 -29.75
C PRO A 207 25.06 -8.06 -29.54
N TRP A 208 25.20 -8.86 -30.59
CA TRP A 208 24.89 -10.31 -30.57
C TRP A 208 25.55 -11.09 -29.42
N GLN A 209 26.69 -10.61 -28.91
CA GLN A 209 27.40 -11.17 -27.77
C GLN A 209 26.58 -11.15 -26.46
N MET A 210 25.73 -10.15 -26.25
CA MET A 210 24.84 -10.08 -25.08
C MET A 210 23.58 -10.95 -25.23
N GLN A 211 23.19 -11.29 -26.46
CA GLN A 211 22.02 -12.13 -26.72
C GLN A 211 22.29 -13.62 -26.40
N CYS A 212 23.53 -14.08 -26.52
CA CYS A 212 23.92 -15.47 -26.24
C CYS A 212 24.10 -15.79 -24.74
N LEU A 213 24.17 -14.80 -23.87
CA LEU A 213 24.36 -15.00 -22.41
C LEU A 213 23.05 -15.19 -21.64
N LEU A 214 21.90 -15.12 -22.32
CA LEU A 214 20.56 -15.21 -21.73
C LEU A 214 19.80 -16.49 -22.11
N PHE A 215 20.47 -17.45 -22.74
CA PHE A 215 19.95 -18.81 -23.01
C PHE A 215 20.77 -19.87 -22.27
#